data_AF-A0A249NSN1-F1
#
_entry.id   AF-A0A249NSN1-F1
#
_cell.length_a   1.000
_cell.length_b   1.000
_cell.length_c   1.000
_cell.angle_alpha   90.00
_cell.angle_beta   90.00
_cell.angle_gamma   90.00
#
_symmetry.space_group_name_H-M   'P 1'
#
loop_
_entity.id
_entity.type
_entity.pdbx_description
1 polymer ?
#
loop_
_entity_poly.entity_id
_entity_poly.type
_entity_poly.pdbx_seq_one_letter_code
_entity_poly.pdbx_strand_id
1 'polypeptide(L)' 'MSHITILLDQATEARLRQVAEDYGRPVEEIACLTLAETAHAVFACTPERDPAAGMAVLHPQVLTLGAAL' A
#
# COMPACT_ATOMS: atom_id res chain seq x y z
N MET A 1 6.20 -8.53 -12.96
CA MET A 1 5.75 -7.85 -11.72
C MET A 1 6.84 -8.01 -10.67
N SER A 2 7.21 -6.93 -9.99
CA SER A 2 8.13 -6.96 -8.86
C SER A 2 7.44 -7.58 -7.65
N HIS A 3 8.13 -8.49 -6.95
CA HIS A 3 7.68 -9.06 -5.69
C HIS A 3 8.58 -8.53 -4.56
N ILE A 4 8.00 -8.26 -3.40
CA ILE A 4 8.75 -7.98 -2.18
C ILE A 4 8.33 -9.01 -1.14
N THR A 5 9.31 -9.52 -0.39
CA THR A 5 9.04 -10.39 0.76
C THR A 5 9.14 -9.54 2.01
N ILE A 6 8.07 -9.56 2.82
CA ILE A 6 8.04 -8.88 4.12
C ILE A 6 8.06 -9.92 5.24
N LEU A 7 8.76 -9.63 6.33
CA LEU A 7 8.75 -10.44 7.53
C LEU A 7 7.79 -9.78 8.52
N LEU A 8 6.77 -10.52 8.94
CA LEU A 8 5.78 -10.08 9.90
C LEU A 8 5.87 -10.92 11.17
N ASP A 9 5.52 -10.31 12.29
CA ASP A 9 5.24 -11.10 13.49
C ASP A 9 3.97 -11.94 13.30
N GLN A 10 3.90 -13.02 14.06
CA GLN A 10 2.81 -13.99 13.96
C GLN A 10 1.43 -13.37 14.19
N ALA A 11 1.31 -12.38 15.08
CA ALA A 11 0.02 -11.76 15.39
C ALA A 11 -0.45 -10.84 14.25
N THR A 12 0.47 -10.10 13.65
CA THR A 12 0.16 -9.26 12.48
C THR A 12 -0.21 -10.11 11.27
N GLU A 13 0.52 -11.19 11.01
CA GLU A 13 0.17 -12.13 9.94
C GLU A 13 -1.24 -12.71 10.13
N ALA A 14 -1.56 -13.19 11.35
CA ALA A 14 -2.87 -13.76 11.64
C ALA A 14 -4.02 -12.75 11.42
N ARG A 15 -3.84 -11.48 11.80
CA ARG A 15 -4.81 -10.42 11.53
C ARG A 15 -5.02 -10.19 10.03
N LEU A 16 -3.95 -10.13 9.25
CA LEU A 16 -4.06 -9.93 7.81
C LEU A 16 -4.76 -11.11 7.14
N ARG A 17 -4.47 -12.34 7.56
CA ARG A 17 -5.17 -13.54 7.08
C ARG A 17 -6.66 -13.52 7.41
N GLN A 18 -7.03 -13.13 8.63
CA GLN A 18 -8.44 -13.02 9.02
C GLN A 18 -9.19 -12.01 8.13
N VAL A 19 -8.60 -10.82 7.91
CA VAL A 19 -9.19 -9.80 7.04
C VAL A 19 -9.29 -10.32 5.59
N ALA A 20 -8.28 -11.03 5.11
CA ALA A 20 -8.32 -11.64 3.79
C ALA A 20 -9.51 -12.61 3.63
N GLU A 21 -9.78 -13.42 4.65
CA GLU A 21 -10.94 -14.32 4.69
C GLU A 21 -12.26 -13.56 4.74
N ASP A 22 -12.40 -12.56 5.61
CA ASP A 22 -13.63 -11.78 5.80
C ASP A 22 -14.08 -11.08 4.52
N TYR A 23 -13.13 -10.62 3.71
CA TYR A 23 -13.39 -9.90 2.46
C TYR A 23 -13.25 -10.78 1.21
N GLY A 24 -12.88 -12.05 1.35
CA GLY A 24 -12.69 -12.99 0.24
C GLY A 24 -11.59 -12.57 -0.74
N ARG A 25 -10.48 -12.02 -0.25
CA ARG A 25 -9.35 -11.52 -1.07
C ARG A 25 -8.05 -12.24 -0.74
N PRO A 26 -7.05 -12.23 -1.64
CA PRO A 26 -5.72 -12.73 -1.33
C PRO A 26 -5.05 -11.94 -0.20
N VAL A 27 -4.34 -12.63 0.70
CA VAL A 27 -3.66 -11.98 1.83
C VAL A 27 -2.57 -11.01 1.36
N GLU A 28 -1.94 -11.29 0.23
CA GLU A 28 -0.94 -10.44 -0.40
C GLU A 28 -1.54 -9.09 -0.85
N GLU A 29 -2.79 -9.10 -1.29
CA GLU A 29 -3.50 -7.87 -1.67
C GLU A 29 -3.82 -7.02 -0.44
N ILE A 30 -4.28 -7.65 0.64
CA ILE A 30 -4.50 -6.96 1.93
C ILE A 30 -3.19 -6.39 2.47
N ALA A 31 -2.10 -7.15 2.42
CA ALA A 31 -0.78 -6.70 2.85
C ALA A 31 -0.28 -5.51 2.00
N CYS A 32 -0.46 -5.57 0.68
CA CYS A 32 -0.10 -4.49 -0.24
C CYS A 32 -0.86 -3.20 0.09
N LEU A 33 -2.18 -3.28 0.25
CA LEU A 33 -3.02 -2.13 0.61
C LEU A 33 -2.63 -1.55 1.96
N THR A 34 -2.43 -2.40 2.97
CA THR A 34 -2.03 -1.99 4.32
C THR A 34 -0.71 -1.21 4.29
N LEU A 35 0.28 -1.70 3.54
CA LEU A 35 1.57 -1.01 3.39
C LEU A 35 1.42 0.31 2.65
N ALA A 36 0.66 0.35 1.55
CA ALA A 36 0.45 1.55 0.75
C ALA A 36 -0.24 2.65 1.56
N GLU A 37 -1.30 2.31 2.30
CA GLU A 37 -2.04 3.25 3.15
C GLU A 37 -1.18 3.75 4.31
N THR A 38 -0.46 2.85 4.98
CA THR A 38 0.42 3.22 6.10
C THR A 38 1.55 4.14 5.63
N ALA A 39 2.20 3.80 4.51
CA ALA A 39 3.23 4.65 3.92
C ALA A 39 2.68 6.02 3.54
N HIS A 40 1.52 6.08 2.89
CA HIS A 40 0.86 7.34 2.56
C HIS A 40 0.57 8.17 3.80
N ALA A 41 -0.02 7.59 4.84
CA ALA A 41 -0.33 8.30 6.08
C ALA A 41 0.91 8.85 6.79
N VAL A 42 2.00 8.06 6.84
CA VAL A 42 3.27 8.47 7.45
C VAL A 42 3.90 9.63 6.67
N PHE A 43 4.00 9.50 5.35
CA PHE A 43 4.66 10.49 4.51
C PHE A 43 3.81 11.74 4.28
N ALA A 44 2.47 11.65 4.36
CA ALA A 44 1.61 12.83 4.41
C ALA A 44 1.89 13.71 5.64
N CYS A 45 2.21 13.10 6.79
CA CYS A 45 2.57 13.81 8.01
C CYS A 45 4.05 14.22 8.08
N THR A 46 4.91 13.60 7.29
CA THR A 46 6.36 13.90 7.21
C THR A 46 6.85 13.97 5.77
N PRO A 47 6.40 14.98 4.99
CA PRO A 47 6.67 15.03 3.55
C PRO A 47 8.16 15.09 3.21
N GLU A 48 8.98 15.69 4.07
CA GLU A 48 10.43 15.80 3.92
C GLU A 48 11.17 14.45 4.01
N ARG A 49 10.50 13.41 4.51
CA ARG A 49 11.06 12.06 4.66
C ARG A 49 10.54 11.08 3.61
N ASP A 50 9.65 11.52 2.74
CA ASP A 50 9.12 10.67 1.68
C ASP A 50 10.21 10.39 0.64
N PRO A 51 10.69 9.14 0.50
CA PRO A 51 11.69 8.79 -0.50
C PRO A 51 11.14 8.95 -1.93
N ALA A 52 9.81 8.99 -2.11
CA ALA A 52 9.15 9.27 -3.36
C ALA A 52 8.84 10.77 -3.56
N ALA A 53 9.20 11.66 -2.62
CA ALA A 53 9.05 13.10 -2.80
C ALA A 53 9.79 13.57 -4.06
N GLY A 54 9.05 14.20 -4.99
CA GLY A 54 9.61 14.65 -6.26
C GLY A 54 9.87 13.53 -7.28
N MET A 55 9.63 12.25 -6.94
CA MET A 55 9.59 11.14 -7.90
C MET A 55 8.22 11.13 -8.59
N ALA A 56 7.93 12.21 -9.33
CA ALA A 56 6.67 12.38 -10.04
C ALA A 56 6.57 11.42 -11.24
N VAL A 57 6.26 10.15 -10.98
CA VAL A 57 5.60 9.29 -11.97
C VAL A 57 4.45 8.60 -11.28
N LEU A 58 3.31 9.29 -11.26
CA LEU A 58 2.04 8.63 -10.98
C LEU A 58 1.85 7.51 -12.01
N HIS A 59 1.42 6.33 -11.56
CA HIS A 59 1.07 5.26 -12.47
C HIS A 59 0.05 5.78 -13.50
N PRO A 60 0.21 5.53 -14.81
CA PRO A 60 -0.60 6.17 -15.85
C PRO A 60 -2.12 6.07 -15.63
N GLN A 61 -2.57 4.97 -15.02
CA GLN A 61 -3.99 4.76 -14.71
C GLN A 61 -4.55 5.77 -13.69
N VAL A 62 -3.72 6.23 -12.74
CA VAL A 62 -4.10 7.24 -11.74
C VAL A 62 -4.16 8.64 -12.38
N LEU A 63 -3.29 8.92 -13.36
CA LEU A 63 -3.34 10.17 -14.14
C LEU A 63 -4.63 10.30 -14.95
N THR A 64 -5.17 9.21 -15.49
CA THR A 64 -6.43 9.23 -16.25
C THR A 64 -7.65 9.61 -15.42
N LEU A 65 -7.67 9.30 -14.12
CA LEU A 65 -8.80 9.63 -13.24
C LEU A 65 -8.79 11.10 -12.79
N GLY A 66 -7.61 11.71 -12.66
CA GLY A 66 -7.48 13.12 -12.27
C GLY A 66 -7.82 14.13 -13.36
N ALA A 67 -7.84 13.72 -14.64
CA ALA A 67 -8.19 14.59 -15.77
C ALA A 67 -9.69 14.64 -16.10
N ALA A 68 -10.51 13.88 -15.36
CA ALA A 68 -11.96 13.79 -15.55
C ALA A 68 -12.78 14.55 -14.48
N LEU A 69 -12.11 15.28 -13.58
CA LEU A 69 -12.69 16.20 -12.59
C LEU A 69 -12.19 17.63 -12.87
#